data_AF-N1ZT69-F1
#
_entry.id   AF-N1ZT69-F1
#
_cell.length_a   1.000
_cell.length_b   1.000
_cell.length_c   1.000
_cell.angle_alpha   90.00
_cell.angle_beta   90.00
_cell.angle_gamma   90.00
#
_symmetry.space_group_name_H-M   'P 1'
#
loop_
_entity.id
_entity.type
_entity.pdbx_description
1 polymer ?
#
loop_
_entity_poly.entity_id
_entity_poly.type
_entity_poly.pdbx_seq_one_letter_code
_entity_poly.pdbx_strand_id
1 'polypeptide(L)'
;MFQLKSKQYVSTKKGNYWNIIVDGREVGWVSQNFFARNKISVAKEVSLIKNSDYGFPTRDAINYVTDGQGTAVDPDKVSVSKTYVSTQPSTVNYSYGKAKASVNISVRDNADSEMGEVTKQPQKGFKTTTTWNGGSKGSSRNWNAAHHYTSETSSNTFSSNGLTLRTRLFQPRFLSLGYGQAGDKMGQVGVIPEGMTVNGNDFVTSLYSSDSDQHGHLALYNLGAIKSKYAAQNLTTMNWSTFKSYANNIKVSPYIKLGHGQSLGSSSNYIYVLANDNKYNNGPKSEEVMQIRKSDMQINKIWTIRVAENRYIHNATFVGDNTMYALFHNGGYDRYEYWKLTRDGDNWKATEVGATNGSFISNSPVQGFAYGNDHFFIGFNDNIFQVAKNGAAQKHYRFNTKREIEGLSATNSKLYVQFAQRAELTEGKF
;
A
#
# COMPACT_ATOMS: atom_id res chain seq x y z
N MET A 1 2.68 -16.14 0.20
CA MET A 1 3.24 -16.12 -1.16
C MET A 1 4.59 -15.43 -1.05
N PHE A 2 5.67 -16.02 -1.57
CA PHE A 2 7.02 -15.42 -1.55
C PHE A 2 7.35 -14.87 -2.92
N GLN A 3 8.35 -13.99 -3.04
CA GLN A 3 8.79 -13.58 -4.35
C GLN A 3 9.69 -14.64 -4.96
N LEU A 4 9.29 -15.17 -6.12
CA LEU A 4 9.97 -16.26 -6.80
C LEU A 4 10.47 -15.83 -8.19
N LYS A 5 11.71 -16.17 -8.50
CA LYS A 5 12.34 -15.96 -9.82
C LYS A 5 13.11 -17.19 -10.27
N SER A 6 13.39 -17.28 -11.56
CA SER A 6 14.37 -18.21 -12.11
C SER A 6 15.20 -17.53 -13.20
N LYS A 7 16.47 -17.93 -13.32
CA LYS A 7 17.42 -17.42 -14.33
C LYS A 7 18.16 -18.51 -15.11
N GLN A 8 18.00 -19.77 -14.69
CA GLN A 8 18.71 -20.89 -15.27
C GLN A 8 17.73 -22.04 -15.44
N TYR A 9 17.80 -22.70 -16.59
CA TYR A 9 17.04 -23.91 -16.88
C TYR A 9 17.97 -25.01 -17.38
N VAL A 10 17.57 -26.25 -17.11
CA VAL A 10 18.23 -27.44 -17.66
C VAL A 10 17.17 -28.40 -18.17
N SER A 11 17.39 -28.93 -19.37
CA SER A 11 16.59 -30.01 -19.93
C SER A 11 17.32 -31.33 -19.72
N THR A 12 16.59 -32.30 -19.18
CA THR A 12 17.10 -33.67 -18.95
C THR A 12 16.17 -34.67 -19.62
N LYS A 13 16.57 -35.95 -19.67
CA LYS A 13 15.66 -37.04 -20.07
C LYS A 13 14.42 -37.16 -19.18
N LYS A 14 14.45 -36.62 -17.96
CA LYS A 14 13.34 -36.65 -16.98
C LYS A 14 12.48 -35.38 -16.99
N GLY A 15 12.77 -34.42 -17.88
CA GLY A 15 12.04 -33.18 -18.04
C GLY A 15 12.88 -31.92 -17.83
N ASN A 16 12.20 -30.79 -17.76
CA ASN A 16 12.78 -29.46 -17.59
C ASN A 16 12.81 -29.05 -16.12
N TYR A 17 13.94 -28.52 -15.69
CA TYR A 17 14.18 -28.06 -14.33
C TYR A 17 14.66 -26.62 -14.35
N TRP A 18 14.25 -25.86 -13.33
CA TRP A 18 14.56 -24.44 -13.19
C TRP A 18 15.19 -24.18 -11.84
N ASN A 19 16.29 -23.42 -11.83
CA ASN A 19 16.92 -22.98 -10.59
C ASN A 19 16.14 -21.79 -10.02
N ILE A 20 15.61 -21.91 -8.82
CA ILE A 20 14.74 -20.90 -8.21
C ILE A 20 15.47 -20.04 -7.19
N ILE A 21 15.04 -18.79 -7.16
CA ILE A 21 15.49 -17.76 -6.23
C ILE A 21 14.26 -17.28 -5.48
N VAL A 22 14.32 -17.35 -4.14
CA VAL A 22 13.23 -16.95 -3.23
C VAL A 22 13.74 -15.79 -2.38
N ASP A 23 13.02 -14.67 -2.39
CA ASP A 23 13.35 -13.45 -1.64
C ASP A 23 14.83 -13.01 -1.84
N GLY A 24 15.32 -13.17 -3.08
CA GLY A 24 16.68 -12.81 -3.50
C GLY A 24 17.76 -13.86 -3.21
N ARG A 25 17.43 -15.00 -2.59
CA ARG A 25 18.38 -16.09 -2.30
C ARG A 25 18.15 -17.29 -3.22
N GLU A 26 19.23 -17.85 -3.77
CA GLU A 26 19.18 -19.13 -4.49
C GLU A 26 18.77 -20.27 -3.53
N VAL A 27 17.80 -21.08 -3.96
CA VAL A 27 17.22 -22.19 -3.18
C VAL A 27 17.49 -23.55 -3.83
N GLY A 28 17.66 -23.59 -5.15
CA GLY A 28 18.00 -24.80 -5.91
C GLY A 28 16.99 -25.12 -7.01
N TRP A 29 17.01 -26.36 -7.48
CA TRP A 29 16.31 -26.78 -8.70
C TRP A 29 14.93 -27.37 -8.42
N VAL A 30 13.92 -26.94 -9.17
CA VAL A 30 12.57 -27.52 -9.18
C VAL A 30 12.18 -27.95 -10.59
N SER A 31 11.32 -28.96 -10.69
CA SER A 31 10.69 -29.30 -11.98
C SER A 31 9.85 -28.12 -12.47
N GLN A 32 9.80 -27.90 -13.79
CA GLN A 32 8.92 -26.91 -14.41
C GLN A 32 7.44 -27.06 -13.98
N ASN A 33 7.01 -28.27 -13.63
CA ASN A 33 5.64 -28.53 -13.17
C ASN A 33 5.34 -27.98 -11.77
N PHE A 34 6.34 -27.42 -11.09
CA PHE A 34 6.16 -26.66 -9.85
C PHE A 34 5.42 -25.33 -10.08
N PHE A 35 5.55 -24.71 -11.26
CA PHE A 35 4.98 -23.39 -11.52
C PHE A 35 3.51 -23.45 -11.92
N ALA A 36 2.75 -22.43 -11.52
CA ALA A 36 1.44 -22.16 -12.10
C ALA A 36 1.63 -21.77 -13.57
N ARG A 37 1.08 -22.57 -14.50
CA ARG A 37 1.24 -22.40 -15.95
C ARG A 37 -0.11 -22.12 -16.60
N ASN A 38 -0.12 -21.26 -17.63
CA ASN A 38 -1.33 -20.87 -18.35
C ASN A 38 -2.48 -20.46 -17.42
N LYS A 39 -2.18 -19.66 -16.40
CA LYS A 39 -3.15 -19.27 -15.38
C LYS A 39 -3.32 -17.76 -15.35
N ILE A 40 -4.57 -17.31 -15.36
CA ILE A 40 -4.96 -15.94 -15.01
C ILE A 40 -5.72 -16.04 -13.68
N SER A 41 -5.32 -15.23 -12.71
CA SER A 41 -6.10 -14.99 -11.50
C SER A 41 -6.63 -13.55 -11.53
N VAL A 42 -7.90 -13.38 -11.19
CA VAL A 42 -8.58 -12.08 -11.09
C VAL A 42 -9.28 -11.95 -9.73
N ALA A 43 -9.69 -10.73 -9.37
CA ALA A 43 -10.57 -10.48 -8.24
C ALA A 43 -11.83 -11.36 -8.34
N LYS A 44 -12.32 -11.85 -7.20
CA LYS A 44 -13.51 -12.73 -7.20
C LYS A 44 -14.78 -11.94 -7.51
N GLU A 45 -14.85 -10.72 -7.01
CA GLU A 45 -16.01 -9.86 -7.13
C GLU A 45 -15.56 -8.42 -7.40
N VAL A 46 -16.29 -7.71 -8.27
CA VAL A 46 -16.10 -6.29 -8.54
C VAL A 46 -17.47 -5.63 -8.48
N SER A 47 -17.61 -4.61 -7.63
CA SER A 47 -18.86 -3.92 -7.39
C SER A 47 -18.65 -2.42 -7.56
N LEU A 48 -19.21 -1.85 -8.62
CA LEU A 48 -18.97 -0.46 -8.96
C LEU A 48 -20.14 0.42 -8.51
N ILE A 49 -19.86 1.61 -8.00
CA ILE A 49 -20.85 2.68 -7.93
C ILE A 49 -21.08 3.22 -9.34
N LYS A 50 -22.33 3.40 -9.75
CA LYS A 50 -22.67 3.95 -11.07
C LYS A 50 -22.13 5.38 -11.19
N ASN A 51 -21.24 5.60 -12.15
CA ASN A 51 -20.64 6.91 -12.39
C ASN A 51 -20.28 7.07 -13.87
N SER A 52 -20.86 8.04 -14.56
CA SER A 52 -20.51 8.34 -15.97
C SER A 52 -19.15 9.00 -16.11
N ASP A 53 -18.63 9.64 -15.05
CA ASP A 53 -17.37 10.39 -15.07
C ASP A 53 -16.15 9.50 -14.78
N TYR A 54 -16.38 8.21 -14.54
CA TYR A 54 -15.33 7.23 -14.29
C TYR A 54 -15.63 5.89 -14.97
N GLY A 55 -14.67 5.39 -15.76
CA GLY A 55 -14.66 4.01 -16.24
C GLY A 55 -13.64 3.20 -15.46
N PHE A 56 -14.09 2.19 -14.73
CA PHE A 56 -13.22 1.23 -14.04
C PHE A 56 -12.37 0.48 -15.08
N PRO A 57 -11.02 0.60 -15.05
CA PRO A 57 -10.14 -0.16 -15.92
C PRO A 57 -10.21 -1.64 -15.54
N THR A 58 -10.72 -2.48 -16.43
CA THR A 58 -11.00 -3.89 -16.09
C THR A 58 -9.73 -4.69 -15.80
N ARG A 59 -8.57 -4.25 -16.31
CA ARG A 59 -7.27 -4.85 -15.99
C ARG A 59 -6.88 -4.71 -14.53
N ASP A 60 -7.42 -3.75 -13.80
CA ASP A 60 -7.12 -3.55 -12.38
C ASP A 60 -7.67 -4.70 -11.51
N ALA A 61 -8.57 -5.52 -12.06
CA ALA A 61 -9.02 -6.77 -11.43
C ALA A 61 -7.99 -7.92 -11.51
N ILE A 62 -6.91 -7.80 -12.26
CA ILE A 62 -5.93 -8.88 -12.44
C ILE A 62 -5.05 -9.01 -11.20
N ASN A 63 -5.00 -10.22 -10.64
CA ASN A 63 -4.02 -10.59 -9.63
C ASN A 63 -2.67 -10.92 -10.26
N TYR A 64 -2.65 -11.90 -11.17
CA TYR A 64 -1.45 -12.28 -11.92
C TYR A 64 -1.83 -13.07 -13.16
N VAL A 65 -0.92 -13.09 -14.13
CA VAL A 65 -1.00 -13.93 -15.34
C VAL A 65 0.30 -14.68 -15.53
N THR A 66 0.20 -15.94 -15.95
CA THR A 66 1.36 -16.79 -16.26
C THR A 66 1.23 -17.41 -17.65
N ASP A 67 2.34 -17.44 -18.38
CA ASP A 67 2.44 -18.08 -19.69
C ASP A 67 2.53 -19.62 -19.60
N GLY A 68 2.79 -20.26 -20.75
CA GLY A 68 2.92 -21.72 -20.83
C GLY A 68 4.09 -22.33 -20.04
N GLN A 69 5.11 -21.52 -19.71
CA GLN A 69 6.29 -21.90 -18.94
C GLN A 69 6.12 -21.57 -17.44
N GLY A 70 5.16 -20.72 -17.10
CA GLY A 70 4.90 -20.24 -15.73
C GLY A 70 5.52 -18.87 -15.44
N THR A 71 5.99 -18.17 -16.48
CA THR A 71 6.55 -16.81 -16.37
C THR A 71 5.44 -15.81 -16.13
N ALA A 72 5.64 -14.88 -15.19
CA ALA A 72 4.72 -13.77 -14.97
C ALA A 72 4.60 -12.90 -16.24
N VAL A 73 3.37 -12.48 -16.55
CA VAL A 73 3.04 -11.68 -17.73
C VAL A 73 2.51 -10.33 -17.26
N ASP A 74 3.01 -9.26 -17.87
CA ASP A 74 2.52 -7.90 -17.62
C ASP A 74 1.01 -7.82 -17.90
N PRO A 75 0.17 -7.36 -16.94
CA PRO A 75 -1.26 -7.19 -17.12
C PRO A 75 -1.66 -6.44 -18.40
N ASP A 76 -0.83 -5.51 -18.89
CA ASP A 76 -1.08 -4.76 -20.12
C ASP A 76 -1.13 -5.66 -21.38
N LYS A 77 -0.47 -6.82 -21.33
CA LYS A 77 -0.45 -7.80 -22.43
C LYS A 77 -1.68 -8.72 -22.45
N VAL A 78 -2.54 -8.63 -21.44
CA VAL A 78 -3.73 -9.48 -21.33
C VAL A 78 -4.83 -8.92 -22.22
N SER A 79 -5.44 -9.80 -23.02
CA SER A 79 -6.62 -9.46 -23.81
C SER A 79 -7.84 -9.44 -22.90
N VAL A 80 -8.60 -8.35 -22.95
CA VAL A 80 -9.83 -8.14 -22.17
C VAL A 80 -11.01 -7.88 -23.10
N SER A 81 -12.17 -8.49 -22.83
CA SER A 81 -13.36 -8.30 -23.67
C SER A 81 -13.96 -6.90 -23.57
N LYS A 82 -13.64 -6.15 -22.51
CA LYS A 82 -14.02 -4.74 -22.30
C LYS A 82 -12.89 -4.04 -21.57
N THR A 83 -12.45 -2.88 -22.06
CA THR A 83 -11.39 -2.09 -21.42
C THR A 83 -11.88 -1.39 -20.16
N TYR A 84 -13.12 -0.89 -20.18
CA TYR A 84 -13.73 -0.15 -19.08
C TYR A 84 -15.17 -0.60 -18.81
N VAL A 85 -15.61 -0.46 -17.55
CA VAL A 85 -17.02 -0.57 -17.14
C VAL A 85 -17.35 0.60 -16.21
N SER A 86 -18.50 1.24 -16.41
CA SER A 86 -18.88 2.45 -15.66
C SER A 86 -20.30 2.36 -15.11
N THR A 87 -21.30 2.29 -16.00
CA THR A 87 -22.71 2.51 -15.63
C THR A 87 -23.61 1.30 -15.80
N GLN A 88 -23.12 0.22 -16.42
CA GLN A 88 -23.89 -0.98 -16.71
C GLN A 88 -23.14 -2.24 -16.25
N PRO A 89 -23.80 -3.19 -15.56
CA PRO A 89 -23.20 -4.47 -15.20
C PRO A 89 -22.65 -5.21 -16.43
N SER A 90 -21.61 -6.01 -16.22
CA SER A 90 -21.01 -6.77 -17.31
C SER A 90 -20.19 -7.95 -16.82
N THR A 91 -20.12 -9.00 -17.62
CA THR A 91 -19.03 -9.99 -17.54
C THR A 91 -17.84 -9.50 -18.36
N VAL A 92 -16.63 -9.60 -17.81
CA VAL A 92 -15.37 -9.34 -18.52
C VAL A 92 -14.58 -10.63 -18.62
N ASN A 93 -14.17 -10.98 -19.83
CA ASN A 93 -13.34 -12.14 -20.11
C ASN A 93 -11.88 -11.71 -20.32
N TYR A 94 -10.97 -12.45 -19.72
CA TYR A 94 -9.51 -12.24 -19.79
C TYR A 94 -8.87 -13.42 -20.50
N SER A 95 -7.91 -13.17 -21.37
CA SER A 95 -7.14 -14.24 -22.01
C SER A 95 -5.69 -13.87 -22.31
N TYR A 96 -4.82 -14.88 -22.20
CA TYR A 96 -3.42 -14.81 -22.60
C TYR A 96 -2.92 -16.22 -22.95
N GLY A 97 -2.57 -16.46 -24.21
CA GLY A 97 -2.26 -17.81 -24.68
C GLY A 97 -3.40 -18.79 -24.40
N LYS A 98 -3.13 -19.84 -23.62
CA LYS A 98 -4.16 -20.82 -23.19
C LYS A 98 -4.89 -20.42 -21.92
N ALA A 99 -4.40 -19.41 -21.20
CA ALA A 99 -4.97 -18.98 -19.94
C ALA A 99 -6.26 -18.17 -20.18
N LYS A 100 -7.30 -18.46 -19.38
CA LYS A 100 -8.59 -17.77 -19.44
C LYS A 100 -9.11 -17.53 -18.02
N ALA A 101 -9.79 -16.41 -17.83
CA ALA A 101 -10.55 -16.11 -16.62
C ALA A 101 -11.73 -15.19 -16.98
N SER A 102 -12.68 -15.05 -16.07
CA SER A 102 -13.76 -14.07 -16.18
C SER A 102 -14.11 -13.49 -14.83
N VAL A 103 -14.65 -12.27 -14.82
CA VAL A 103 -15.21 -11.64 -13.63
C VAL A 103 -16.57 -11.05 -13.98
N ASN A 104 -17.53 -11.19 -13.08
CA ASN A 104 -18.79 -10.48 -13.15
C ASN A 104 -18.65 -9.17 -12.39
N ILE A 105 -18.91 -8.06 -13.09
CA ILE A 105 -18.90 -6.71 -12.56
C ILE A 105 -20.34 -6.28 -12.34
N SER A 106 -20.71 -6.04 -11.08
CA SER A 106 -21.98 -5.41 -10.74
C SER A 106 -21.83 -3.88 -10.75
N VAL A 107 -22.93 -3.19 -11.05
CA VAL A 107 -23.02 -1.73 -10.95
C VAL A 107 -24.20 -1.40 -10.05
N ARG A 108 -23.97 -0.59 -9.03
CA ARG A 108 -24.94 -0.15 -8.03
C ARG A 108 -25.51 1.20 -8.46
N ASP A 109 -26.83 1.26 -8.65
CA ASP A 109 -27.54 2.44 -9.15
C ASP A 109 -27.70 3.56 -8.11
N ASN A 110 -27.41 3.30 -6.84
CA ASN A 110 -27.68 4.19 -5.70
C ASN A 110 -26.50 5.11 -5.34
N ALA A 111 -25.81 5.65 -6.34
CA ALA A 111 -24.57 6.42 -6.11
C ALA A 111 -24.76 7.59 -5.13
N ASP A 112 -25.88 8.30 -5.25
CA ASP A 112 -26.17 9.47 -4.41
C ASP A 112 -26.49 9.11 -2.97
N SER A 113 -26.94 7.88 -2.69
CA SER A 113 -27.23 7.46 -1.31
C SER A 113 -25.99 7.00 -0.54
N GLU A 114 -24.89 6.72 -1.25
CA GLU A 114 -23.57 6.43 -0.66
C GLU A 114 -22.78 7.71 -0.36
N MET A 115 -22.95 8.76 -1.17
CA MET A 115 -22.27 10.05 -0.96
C MET A 115 -22.78 10.77 0.27
N GLY A 116 -21.87 11.47 0.95
CA GLY A 116 -22.16 12.34 2.06
C GLY A 116 -22.22 13.81 1.64
N GLU A 117 -22.66 14.64 2.57
CA GLU A 117 -22.69 16.10 2.44
C GLU A 117 -21.70 16.75 3.41
N VAL A 118 -21.19 17.91 3.01
CA VAL A 118 -20.37 18.76 3.88
C VAL A 118 -21.29 19.45 4.87
N THR A 119 -21.18 19.08 6.14
CA THR A 119 -22.06 19.53 7.23
C THR A 119 -21.30 20.05 8.44
N LYS A 120 -19.98 19.85 8.52
CA LYS A 120 -19.18 20.20 9.69
C LYS A 120 -18.60 21.60 9.57
N GLN A 121 -18.78 22.36 10.65
CA GLN A 121 -18.10 23.64 10.81
C GLN A 121 -16.63 23.39 11.17
N PRO A 122 -15.68 23.95 10.41
CA PRO A 122 -14.28 23.69 10.64
C PRO A 122 -13.82 24.29 11.97
N GLN A 123 -13.10 23.47 12.74
CA GLN A 123 -12.47 23.90 13.98
C GLN A 123 -11.22 24.73 13.68
N LYS A 124 -10.79 25.54 14.65
CA LYS A 124 -9.51 26.23 14.57
C LYS A 124 -8.38 25.20 14.43
N GLY A 125 -7.57 25.36 13.39
CA GLY A 125 -6.42 24.50 13.16
C GLY A 125 -5.11 25.02 13.72
N PHE A 126 -4.04 24.42 13.22
CA PHE A 126 -2.67 24.78 13.55
C PHE A 126 -2.23 26.03 12.79
N LYS A 127 -1.21 26.72 13.32
CA LYS A 127 -0.47 27.70 12.53
C LYS A 127 0.26 26.95 11.42
N THR A 128 0.04 27.34 10.16
CA THR A 128 0.77 26.80 9.01
C THR A 128 2.28 26.98 9.21
N THR A 129 3.04 25.93 8.94
CA THR A 129 4.51 25.91 9.02
C THR A 129 5.10 25.29 7.76
N THR A 130 6.43 25.21 7.71
CA THR A 130 7.16 24.48 6.68
C THR A 130 7.83 23.23 7.25
N THR A 131 8.08 22.28 6.37
CA THR A 131 8.92 21.11 6.61
C THR A 131 10.26 21.23 5.88
N TRP A 132 11.17 20.30 6.11
CA TRP A 132 12.42 20.20 5.36
C TRP A 132 12.16 19.82 3.89
N ASN A 133 12.89 20.46 2.95
CA ASN A 133 12.66 20.42 1.49
C ASN A 133 13.30 19.24 0.73
N GLY A 134 13.62 18.13 1.38
CA GLY A 134 14.32 17.04 0.68
C GLY A 134 15.82 17.32 0.46
N GLY A 135 16.59 16.28 0.12
CA GLY A 135 18.03 16.40 -0.22
C GLY A 135 18.89 15.20 0.18
N SER A 136 20.12 15.13 -0.36
CA SER A 136 21.08 14.02 -0.17
C SER A 136 21.51 13.73 1.28
N LYS A 137 21.15 14.60 2.22
CA LYS A 137 21.41 14.47 3.67
C LYS A 137 20.30 13.73 4.43
N GLY A 138 19.24 13.30 3.74
CA GLY A 138 18.01 12.82 4.33
C GLY A 138 17.86 11.31 4.43
N SER A 139 18.95 10.57 4.62
CA SER A 139 18.91 9.11 4.67
C SER A 139 19.31 8.55 6.03
N SER A 140 18.99 7.28 6.27
CA SER A 140 19.57 6.55 7.40
C SER A 140 21.09 6.44 7.27
N ARG A 141 21.78 6.25 8.40
CA ARG A 141 23.25 6.32 8.53
C ARG A 141 24.00 5.54 7.45
N ASN A 142 23.62 4.29 7.22
CA ASN A 142 24.32 3.39 6.29
C ASN A 142 23.72 3.43 4.87
N TRP A 143 22.67 4.22 4.65
CA TRP A 143 21.94 4.30 3.39
C TRP A 143 22.48 5.40 2.47
N ASN A 144 23.72 5.21 2.02
CA ASN A 144 24.37 6.07 1.03
C ASN A 144 25.53 5.33 0.35
N ALA A 145 26.03 5.93 -0.74
CA ALA A 145 27.10 5.35 -1.54
C ALA A 145 28.41 5.14 -0.75
N ALA A 146 28.76 6.06 0.15
CA ALA A 146 29.97 5.96 0.97
C ALA A 146 29.95 4.76 1.93
N HIS A 147 28.76 4.35 2.37
CA HIS A 147 28.54 3.17 3.21
C HIS A 147 28.04 1.95 2.41
N HIS A 148 28.17 1.98 1.08
CA HIS A 148 27.76 0.93 0.16
C HIS A 148 26.33 0.40 0.39
N TYR A 149 25.43 1.25 0.93
CA TYR A 149 24.07 0.87 1.31
C TYR A 149 23.99 -0.36 2.21
N THR A 150 24.97 -0.53 3.11
CA THR A 150 25.01 -1.63 4.07
C THR A 150 23.84 -1.59 5.06
N SER A 151 23.59 -2.74 5.71
CA SER A 151 22.56 -2.89 6.73
C SER A 151 22.81 -2.01 7.95
N GLU A 152 21.73 -1.51 8.55
CA GLU A 152 21.77 -0.78 9.81
C GLU A 152 22.03 -1.73 10.98
N THR A 153 22.81 -1.28 11.98
CA THR A 153 23.21 -2.09 13.14
C THR A 153 22.74 -1.52 14.48
N SER A 154 22.12 -0.34 14.47
CA SER A 154 21.63 0.35 15.68
C SER A 154 20.24 0.92 15.46
N SER A 155 19.44 1.04 16.51
CA SER A 155 18.12 1.68 16.43
C SER A 155 18.23 3.20 16.44
N ASN A 156 17.27 3.84 15.79
CA ASN A 156 16.96 5.25 15.91
C ASN A 156 15.92 5.48 17.02
N THR A 157 15.93 6.67 17.59
CA THR A 157 14.90 7.19 18.51
C THR A 157 14.64 8.64 18.17
N PHE A 158 13.37 9.00 17.98
CA PHE A 158 12.94 10.36 17.66
C PHE A 158 11.88 10.79 18.67
N SER A 159 12.04 11.96 19.28
CA SER A 159 11.13 12.46 20.31
C SER A 159 10.65 13.87 19.99
N SER A 160 9.35 14.11 20.14
CA SER A 160 8.73 15.43 20.00
C SER A 160 7.43 15.47 20.80
N ASN A 161 7.19 16.56 21.55
CA ASN A 161 5.93 16.84 22.25
C ASN A 161 5.29 15.63 22.97
N GLY A 162 6.11 14.84 23.67
CA GLY A 162 5.70 13.68 24.46
C GLY A 162 5.58 12.36 23.68
N LEU A 163 5.62 12.39 22.35
CA LEU A 163 5.69 11.18 21.52
C LEU A 163 7.15 10.80 21.28
N THR A 164 7.50 9.54 21.57
CA THR A 164 8.83 8.97 21.28
C THR A 164 8.70 7.77 20.37
N LEU A 165 9.19 7.91 19.14
CA LEU A 165 9.28 6.87 18.13
C LEU A 165 10.59 6.11 18.27
N ARG A 166 10.54 4.78 18.22
CA ARG A 166 11.73 3.90 18.26
C ARG A 166 11.68 2.89 17.14
N THR A 167 12.84 2.54 16.57
CA THR A 167 12.91 1.50 15.54
C THR A 167 12.28 0.20 16.01
N ARG A 168 11.35 -0.32 15.20
CA ARG A 168 10.73 -1.63 15.32
C ARG A 168 11.28 -2.64 14.31
N LEU A 169 11.57 -2.19 13.08
CA LEU A 169 12.10 -3.03 12.01
C LEU A 169 12.81 -2.17 10.94
N PHE A 170 14.02 -2.54 10.56
CA PHE A 170 14.60 -2.15 9.27
C PHE A 170 14.26 -3.21 8.22
N GLN A 171 13.61 -2.79 7.14
CA GLN A 171 13.13 -3.70 6.12
C GLN A 171 14.27 -4.14 5.19
N PRO A 172 14.18 -5.33 4.58
CA PRO A 172 15.06 -5.71 3.47
C PRO A 172 15.13 -4.59 2.42
N ARG A 173 16.32 -4.36 1.86
CA ARG A 173 16.45 -3.41 0.74
C ARG A 173 15.63 -3.90 -0.46
N PHE A 174 15.73 -5.20 -0.76
CA PHE A 174 14.90 -5.88 -1.73
C PHE A 174 14.30 -7.13 -1.09
N LEU A 175 13.05 -7.41 -1.41
CA LEU A 175 12.41 -8.72 -1.22
C LEU A 175 12.48 -9.52 -2.53
N SER A 176 13.56 -9.34 -3.28
CA SER A 176 13.82 -9.95 -4.58
C SER A 176 15.31 -9.85 -4.90
N LEU A 177 15.71 -10.28 -6.11
CA LEU A 177 16.98 -9.84 -6.69
C LEU A 177 17.02 -8.31 -6.83
N GLY A 178 18.20 -7.71 -6.75
CA GLY A 178 18.38 -6.25 -6.77
C GLY A 178 18.17 -5.59 -8.14
N TYR A 179 18.47 -4.28 -8.22
CA TYR A 179 18.37 -3.50 -9.47
C TYR A 179 19.12 -4.15 -10.63
N GLY A 180 18.53 -4.13 -11.82
CA GLY A 180 19.10 -4.72 -13.04
C GLY A 180 19.16 -6.26 -13.03
N GLN A 181 18.87 -6.91 -11.90
CA GLN A 181 18.87 -8.36 -11.78
C GLN A 181 17.45 -8.95 -11.82
N ALA A 182 16.42 -8.12 -11.69
CA ALA A 182 15.05 -8.57 -11.58
C ALA A 182 14.40 -9.01 -12.89
N GLY A 183 14.96 -8.63 -14.05
CA GLY A 183 14.39 -8.88 -15.37
C GLY A 183 13.36 -7.82 -15.78
N ASP A 184 12.42 -7.47 -14.90
CA ASP A 184 11.40 -6.44 -15.10
C ASP A 184 10.84 -5.88 -13.78
N LYS A 185 9.88 -4.95 -13.89
CA LYS A 185 9.17 -4.30 -12.78
C LYS A 185 8.39 -5.27 -11.89
N MET A 186 7.77 -6.32 -12.46
CA MET A 186 7.00 -7.33 -11.72
C MET A 186 7.90 -8.23 -10.87
N GLY A 187 9.14 -8.40 -11.30
CA GLY A 187 10.16 -9.09 -10.53
C GLY A 187 10.67 -8.25 -9.36
N GLN A 188 10.69 -6.93 -9.45
CA GLN A 188 11.39 -6.07 -8.51
C GLN A 188 10.51 -5.69 -7.31
N VAL A 189 10.84 -6.21 -6.13
CA VAL A 189 10.09 -5.94 -4.89
C VAL A 189 10.97 -5.09 -3.97
N GLY A 190 10.61 -3.81 -3.85
CA GLY A 190 11.43 -2.76 -3.21
C GLY A 190 12.10 -1.83 -4.25
N VAL A 191 12.73 -0.72 -3.87
CA VAL A 191 13.13 -0.29 -2.51
C VAL A 191 12.24 0.80 -1.91
N ILE A 192 11.22 1.25 -2.63
CA ILE A 192 10.50 2.49 -2.34
C ILE A 192 9.20 2.15 -1.60
N PRO A 193 9.12 2.36 -0.27
CA PRO A 193 7.86 2.31 0.43
C PRO A 193 7.07 3.60 0.23
N GLU A 194 5.76 3.49 0.10
CA GLU A 194 4.87 4.67 -0.04
C GLU A 194 3.75 4.67 1.02
N GLY A 195 3.46 3.53 1.66
CA GLY A 195 2.40 3.45 2.66
C GLY A 195 2.46 2.20 3.50
N MET A 196 1.69 2.20 4.59
CA MET A 196 1.67 1.07 5.52
C MET A 196 0.41 0.93 6.37
N THR A 197 0.28 -0.25 6.97
CA THR A 197 -0.64 -0.51 8.07
C THR A 197 -0.05 -1.53 9.05
N VAL A 198 -0.41 -1.43 10.33
CA VAL A 198 -0.15 -2.47 11.34
C VAL A 198 -1.47 -2.92 11.96
N ASN A 199 -1.69 -4.23 11.97
CA ASN A 199 -2.78 -4.86 12.71
C ASN A 199 -2.23 -6.04 13.52
N GLY A 200 -2.19 -5.89 14.85
CA GLY A 200 -1.52 -6.87 15.72
C GLY A 200 -0.04 -7.01 15.37
N ASN A 201 0.38 -8.21 14.98
CA ASN A 201 1.74 -8.49 14.54
C ASN A 201 1.94 -8.33 13.02
N ASP A 202 0.88 -8.10 12.24
CA ASP A 202 1.00 -7.97 10.80
C ASP A 202 1.34 -6.53 10.45
N PHE A 203 2.57 -6.33 9.96
CA PHE A 203 2.99 -5.09 9.32
C PHE A 203 2.92 -5.26 7.81
N VAL A 204 2.16 -4.39 7.15
CA VAL A 204 2.03 -4.39 5.69
C VAL A 204 2.51 -3.07 5.15
N THR A 205 3.25 -3.10 4.05
CA THR A 205 3.72 -1.91 3.33
C THR A 205 3.61 -2.10 1.82
N SER A 206 3.26 -1.02 1.12
CA SER A 206 3.34 -0.93 -0.34
C SER A 206 4.79 -0.69 -0.76
N LEU A 207 5.21 -1.33 -1.85
CA LEU A 207 6.56 -1.28 -2.38
C LEU A 207 6.52 -1.08 -3.89
N TYR A 208 7.24 -0.07 -4.37
CA TYR A 208 7.28 0.31 -5.77
C TYR A 208 8.70 0.18 -6.35
N SER A 209 8.75 -0.02 -7.68
CA SER A 209 9.98 0.04 -8.45
C SER A 209 10.40 1.48 -8.79
N SER A 210 9.42 2.37 -8.97
CA SER A 210 9.57 3.81 -9.21
C SER A 210 8.46 4.60 -8.50
N ASP A 211 8.75 5.85 -8.16
CA ASP A 211 7.82 6.86 -7.63
C ASP A 211 6.62 7.20 -8.55
N SER A 212 6.76 6.99 -9.86
CA SER A 212 5.71 7.23 -10.84
C SER A 212 4.76 6.04 -11.07
N ASP A 213 5.07 4.89 -10.48
CA ASP A 213 4.32 3.66 -10.74
C ASP A 213 2.97 3.67 -10.03
N GLN A 214 1.95 3.14 -10.70
CA GLN A 214 0.61 2.96 -10.14
C GLN A 214 0.35 1.52 -9.66
N HIS A 215 1.28 0.64 -10.00
CA HIS A 215 1.28 -0.77 -9.65
C HIS A 215 2.52 -1.08 -8.83
N GLY A 216 2.39 -2.01 -7.90
CA GLY A 216 3.49 -2.40 -7.03
C GLY A 216 3.18 -3.69 -6.31
N HIS A 217 3.90 -3.91 -5.23
CA HIS A 217 3.73 -5.07 -4.37
C HIS A 217 3.35 -4.64 -2.96
N LEU A 218 2.58 -5.49 -2.28
CA LEU A 218 2.41 -5.43 -0.84
C LEU A 218 3.34 -6.45 -0.20
N ALA A 219 4.13 -6.02 0.78
CA ALA A 219 4.89 -6.90 1.65
C ALA A 219 4.23 -6.97 3.02
N LEU A 220 3.86 -8.17 3.46
CA LEU A 220 3.37 -8.47 4.79
C LEU A 220 4.47 -9.14 5.60
N TYR A 221 4.79 -8.58 6.75
CA TYR A 221 5.74 -9.08 7.73
C TYR A 221 5.00 -9.49 9.01
N ASN A 222 5.22 -10.71 9.49
CA ASN A 222 4.81 -11.08 10.85
C ASN A 222 5.87 -10.61 11.85
N LEU A 223 5.63 -9.44 12.46
CA LEU A 223 6.51 -8.80 13.44
C LEU A 223 6.71 -9.65 14.70
N GLY A 224 5.78 -10.54 15.04
CA GLY A 224 5.92 -11.45 16.19
C GLY A 224 6.95 -12.56 15.95
N ALA A 225 7.13 -12.96 14.68
CA ALA A 225 8.12 -13.95 14.28
C ALA A 225 9.47 -13.31 13.91
N ILE A 226 9.47 -12.08 13.40
CA ILE A 226 10.69 -11.32 13.08
C ILE A 226 11.20 -10.64 14.36
N LYS A 227 11.99 -11.42 15.12
CA LYS A 227 12.51 -11.01 16.44
C LYS A 227 13.62 -9.97 16.37
N SER A 228 14.40 -9.94 15.29
CA SER A 228 15.48 -8.97 15.13
C SER A 228 15.02 -7.76 14.34
N LYS A 229 15.31 -6.57 14.89
CA LYS A 229 15.10 -5.29 14.19
C LYS A 229 15.97 -5.14 12.95
N TYR A 230 17.11 -5.86 12.90
CA TYR A 230 18.16 -5.66 11.90
C TYR A 230 18.35 -6.86 10.99
N ALA A 231 18.04 -8.07 11.44
CA ALA A 231 18.48 -9.26 10.70
C ALA A 231 17.80 -9.31 9.33
N ALA A 232 16.50 -8.98 9.22
CA ALA A 232 15.75 -9.07 7.96
C ALA A 232 16.42 -8.34 6.78
N GLN A 233 17.23 -7.33 7.05
CA GLN A 233 18.03 -6.63 6.04
C GLN A 233 18.99 -7.56 5.25
N ASN A 234 19.38 -8.69 5.84
CA ASN A 234 20.40 -9.61 5.35
C ASN A 234 19.84 -10.94 4.83
N LEU A 235 18.55 -11.01 4.43
CA LEU A 235 17.88 -12.27 4.01
C LEU A 235 18.73 -13.14 3.07
N THR A 236 19.46 -12.52 2.14
CA THR A 236 20.26 -13.19 1.11
C THR A 236 21.53 -13.87 1.65
N THR A 237 22.07 -13.43 2.79
CA THR A 237 23.35 -13.90 3.35
C THR A 237 23.21 -14.64 4.68
N MET A 238 22.00 -14.76 5.22
CA MET A 238 21.75 -15.53 6.44
C MET A 238 22.12 -17.02 6.28
N ASN A 239 22.35 -17.72 7.39
CA ASN A 239 22.33 -19.18 7.35
C ASN A 239 20.94 -19.71 6.92
N TRP A 240 20.90 -20.94 6.41
CA TRP A 240 19.71 -21.50 5.76
C TRP A 240 18.49 -21.59 6.69
N SER A 241 18.67 -22.06 7.92
CA SER A 241 17.56 -22.21 8.88
C SER A 241 16.94 -20.87 9.27
N THR A 242 17.77 -19.83 9.47
CA THR A 242 17.30 -18.47 9.78
C THR A 242 16.58 -17.86 8.59
N PHE A 243 17.14 -17.99 7.38
CA PHE A 243 16.47 -17.55 6.15
C PHE A 243 15.10 -18.21 6.00
N LYS A 244 15.02 -19.54 6.10
CA LYS A 244 13.75 -20.28 5.98
C LYS A 244 12.73 -19.79 7.02
N SER A 245 13.16 -19.55 8.25
CA SER A 245 12.30 -19.02 9.31
C SER A 245 11.76 -17.63 8.97
N TYR A 246 12.61 -16.72 8.48
CA TYR A 246 12.20 -15.36 8.16
C TYR A 246 11.35 -15.31 6.89
N ALA A 247 11.80 -15.97 5.81
CA ALA A 247 11.08 -16.05 4.55
C ALA A 247 9.64 -16.51 4.79
N ASN A 248 9.42 -17.59 5.57
CA ASN A 248 8.09 -18.09 5.94
C ASN A 248 7.16 -17.07 6.63
N ASN A 249 7.71 -15.99 7.19
CA ASN A 249 7.00 -14.94 7.90
C ASN A 249 6.93 -13.62 7.11
N ILE A 250 7.32 -13.66 5.84
CA ILE A 250 7.20 -12.57 4.89
C ILE A 250 6.33 -13.08 3.74
N LYS A 251 5.33 -12.28 3.35
CA LYS A 251 4.53 -12.55 2.16
C LYS A 251 4.59 -11.36 1.23
N VAL A 252 4.65 -11.62 -0.07
CA VAL A 252 4.65 -10.61 -1.13
C VAL A 252 3.44 -10.86 -2.01
N SER A 253 2.68 -9.81 -2.33
CA SER A 253 1.60 -9.89 -3.31
C SER A 253 2.15 -10.02 -4.74
N PRO A 254 1.34 -10.50 -5.69
CA PRO A 254 1.60 -10.22 -7.08
C PRO A 254 1.75 -8.71 -7.37
N TYR A 255 2.24 -8.39 -8.56
CA TYR A 255 2.28 -7.01 -9.07
C TYR A 255 0.86 -6.56 -9.42
N ILE A 256 0.27 -5.72 -8.58
CA ILE A 256 -1.14 -5.30 -8.66
C ILE A 256 -1.25 -3.77 -8.63
N LYS A 257 -2.38 -3.24 -9.10
CA LYS A 257 -2.71 -1.81 -8.95
C LYS A 257 -2.78 -1.46 -7.47
N LEU A 258 -2.07 -0.42 -7.07
CA LEU A 258 -2.07 0.11 -5.69
C LEU A 258 -2.35 1.62 -5.66
N GLY A 259 -2.43 2.28 -6.82
CA GLY A 259 -2.55 3.73 -6.91
C GLY A 259 -1.26 4.40 -6.43
N HIS A 260 -1.38 5.52 -5.74
CA HIS A 260 -0.27 6.17 -5.02
C HIS A 260 0.28 5.33 -3.86
N GLY A 261 -0.53 4.43 -3.28
CA GLY A 261 -0.03 3.47 -2.31
C GLY A 261 0.15 3.96 -0.87
N GLN A 262 -0.30 5.18 -0.54
CA GLN A 262 -0.29 5.72 0.83
C GLN A 262 -1.47 5.25 1.70
N SER A 263 -2.59 4.89 1.05
CA SER A 263 -3.86 4.65 1.74
C SER A 263 -4.10 3.17 2.01
N LEU A 264 -3.62 2.69 3.17
CA LEU A 264 -3.74 1.30 3.58
C LEU A 264 -4.48 1.14 4.92
N GLY A 265 -5.05 -0.04 5.12
CA GLY A 265 -5.45 -0.52 6.43
C GLY A 265 -5.56 -2.05 6.42
N SER A 266 -5.71 -2.67 7.58
CA SER A 266 -5.81 -4.13 7.65
C SER A 266 -6.61 -4.63 8.85
N SER A 267 -7.21 -5.79 8.66
CA SER A 267 -7.90 -6.60 9.68
C SER A 267 -7.19 -7.94 9.86
N SER A 268 -7.77 -8.87 10.60
CA SER A 268 -7.19 -10.21 10.79
C SER A 268 -7.00 -10.96 9.48
N ASN A 269 -7.91 -10.81 8.51
CA ASN A 269 -7.93 -11.63 7.30
C ASN A 269 -7.58 -10.85 6.03
N TYR A 270 -7.74 -9.53 6.04
CA TYR A 270 -7.66 -8.71 4.85
C TYR A 270 -6.73 -7.51 5.01
N ILE A 271 -6.19 -7.10 3.87
CA ILE A 271 -5.55 -5.80 3.65
C ILE A 271 -6.52 -5.01 2.78
N TYR A 272 -6.62 -3.71 3.05
CA TYR A 272 -7.43 -2.78 2.28
C TYR A 272 -6.54 -1.69 1.71
N VAL A 273 -6.77 -1.36 0.44
CA VAL A 273 -6.05 -0.31 -0.28
C VAL A 273 -7.07 0.61 -0.93
N LEU A 274 -6.91 1.93 -0.78
CA LEU A 274 -7.57 2.90 -1.65
C LEU A 274 -6.59 3.27 -2.78
N ALA A 275 -6.80 2.71 -3.96
CA ALA A 275 -5.92 2.85 -5.12
C ALA A 275 -6.27 4.10 -5.93
N ASN A 276 -5.94 5.27 -5.39
CA ASN A 276 -6.19 6.56 -6.04
C ASN A 276 -5.10 6.95 -7.06
N ASP A 277 -5.44 7.91 -7.92
CA ASP A 277 -4.52 8.65 -8.77
C ASP A 277 -4.09 9.93 -8.05
N ASN A 278 -2.85 9.99 -7.57
CA ASN A 278 -2.29 11.16 -6.90
C ASN A 278 -2.14 12.40 -7.78
N LYS A 279 -2.24 12.25 -9.11
CA LYS A 279 -2.16 13.38 -10.05
C LYS A 279 -3.53 13.93 -10.42
N TYR A 280 -4.61 13.22 -10.07
CA TYR A 280 -5.95 13.71 -10.31
C TYR A 280 -6.32 14.75 -9.25
N ASN A 281 -6.71 15.94 -9.69
CA ASN A 281 -7.22 16.96 -8.78
C ASN A 281 -8.65 16.63 -8.30
N ASN A 282 -9.26 17.53 -7.55
CA ASN A 282 -10.65 17.41 -7.14
C ASN A 282 -11.59 17.25 -8.36
N GLY A 283 -12.50 16.28 -8.30
CA GLY A 283 -13.47 16.06 -9.36
C GLY A 283 -14.37 14.84 -9.11
N PRO A 284 -15.24 14.50 -10.08
CA PRO A 284 -16.31 13.53 -9.87
C PRO A 284 -15.90 12.05 -10.01
N LYS A 285 -14.63 11.76 -10.36
CA LYS A 285 -14.17 10.38 -10.52
C LYS A 285 -14.36 9.57 -9.25
N SER A 286 -14.68 8.29 -9.44
CA SER A 286 -14.67 7.31 -8.34
C SER A 286 -13.25 6.83 -8.05
N GLU A 287 -13.03 6.40 -6.81
CA GLU A 287 -11.82 5.74 -6.37
C GLU A 287 -12.02 4.24 -6.19
N GLU A 288 -10.94 3.48 -6.34
CA GLU A 288 -10.96 2.02 -6.17
C GLU A 288 -10.54 1.62 -4.77
N VAL A 289 -11.38 0.84 -4.10
CA VAL A 289 -11.06 0.16 -2.84
C VAL A 289 -10.82 -1.32 -3.13
N MET A 290 -9.63 -1.81 -2.81
CA MET A 290 -9.25 -3.21 -2.99
C MET A 290 -9.16 -3.91 -1.64
N GLN A 291 -9.88 -5.02 -1.49
CA GLN A 291 -9.71 -5.96 -0.38
C GLN A 291 -8.83 -7.12 -0.85
N ILE A 292 -7.72 -7.34 -0.18
CA ILE A 292 -6.71 -8.36 -0.50
C ILE A 292 -6.62 -9.36 0.64
N ARG A 293 -6.66 -10.66 0.32
CA ARG A 293 -6.57 -11.73 1.33
C ARG A 293 -5.15 -11.84 1.86
N LYS A 294 -4.96 -11.84 3.18
CA LYS A 294 -3.65 -12.12 3.80
C LYS A 294 -3.18 -13.56 3.60
N SER A 295 -4.08 -14.48 3.30
CA SER A 295 -3.75 -15.90 3.11
C SER A 295 -2.85 -16.12 1.89
N ASP A 296 -3.22 -15.54 0.75
CA ASP A 296 -2.55 -15.71 -0.54
C ASP A 296 -2.10 -14.40 -1.20
N MET A 297 -2.32 -13.24 -0.55
CA MET A 297 -1.96 -11.90 -1.03
C MET A 297 -2.60 -11.50 -2.35
N GLN A 298 -3.74 -12.09 -2.69
CA GLN A 298 -4.50 -11.78 -3.90
C GLN A 298 -5.74 -10.95 -3.57
N ILE A 299 -6.13 -10.07 -4.50
CA ILE A 299 -7.36 -9.32 -4.50
C ILE A 299 -8.53 -10.30 -4.37
N ASN A 300 -9.34 -10.06 -3.36
CA ASN A 300 -10.62 -10.70 -3.12
C ASN A 300 -11.73 -9.96 -3.83
N LYS A 301 -11.81 -8.66 -3.58
CA LYS A 301 -12.93 -7.83 -3.99
C LYS A 301 -12.46 -6.42 -4.28
N ILE A 302 -13.07 -5.80 -5.28
CA ILE A 302 -12.89 -4.39 -5.62
C ILE A 302 -14.23 -3.68 -5.50
N TRP A 303 -14.22 -2.50 -4.89
CA TRP A 303 -15.32 -1.55 -4.96
C TRP A 303 -14.84 -0.29 -5.67
N THR A 304 -15.74 0.39 -6.38
CA THR A 304 -15.58 1.84 -6.55
C THR A 304 -16.48 2.58 -5.57
N ILE A 305 -15.97 3.71 -5.07
CA ILE A 305 -16.64 4.55 -4.09
C ILE A 305 -16.70 6.00 -4.59
N ARG A 306 -17.51 6.82 -3.91
CA ARG A 306 -17.50 8.29 -3.98
C ARG A 306 -17.79 8.82 -2.58
N VAL A 307 -17.01 9.78 -2.10
CA VAL A 307 -17.21 10.34 -0.75
C VAL A 307 -18.27 11.41 -0.74
N ALA A 308 -18.15 12.39 -1.62
CA ALA A 308 -19.07 13.51 -1.78
C ALA A 308 -18.85 14.11 -3.18
N GLU A 309 -19.73 15.02 -3.59
CA GLU A 309 -19.59 15.71 -4.87
C GLU A 309 -18.21 16.40 -4.97
N ASN A 310 -17.41 16.07 -5.97
CA ASN A 310 -16.07 16.61 -6.22
C ASN A 310 -15.05 16.41 -5.08
N ARG A 311 -15.22 15.39 -4.22
CA ARG A 311 -14.24 15.00 -3.19
C ARG A 311 -13.51 13.73 -3.62
N TYR A 312 -12.41 13.91 -4.35
CA TYR A 312 -11.50 12.82 -4.69
C TYR A 312 -10.45 12.65 -3.58
N ILE A 313 -10.34 11.45 -3.03
CA ILE A 313 -9.56 11.18 -1.82
C ILE A 313 -8.16 10.67 -2.14
N HIS A 314 -7.16 11.44 -1.70
CA HIS A 314 -5.75 11.07 -1.82
C HIS A 314 -5.22 10.27 -0.62
N ASN A 315 -5.84 10.40 0.54
CA ASN A 315 -5.36 9.82 1.79
C ASN A 315 -6.50 9.20 2.59
N ALA A 316 -6.38 7.91 2.91
CA ALA A 316 -7.36 7.16 3.68
C ALA A 316 -6.70 6.07 4.53
N THR A 317 -7.41 5.63 5.56
CA THR A 317 -7.01 4.53 6.46
C THR A 317 -8.20 3.64 6.76
N PHE A 318 -8.00 2.33 6.82
CA PHE A 318 -9.04 1.38 7.21
C PHE A 318 -8.82 0.88 8.63
N VAL A 319 -9.86 0.92 9.46
CA VAL A 319 -9.81 0.58 10.90
C VAL A 319 -10.56 -0.72 11.21
N GLY A 320 -10.69 -1.57 10.20
CA GLY A 320 -11.44 -2.82 10.24
C GLY A 320 -12.02 -3.15 8.88
N ASP A 321 -12.83 -4.19 8.80
CA ASP A 321 -13.36 -4.70 7.52
C ASP A 321 -14.43 -3.81 6.87
N ASN A 322 -15.05 -2.94 7.68
CA ASN A 322 -16.25 -2.19 7.31
C ASN A 322 -16.15 -0.69 7.59
N THR A 323 -14.96 -0.18 7.91
CA THR A 323 -14.80 1.24 8.23
C THR A 323 -13.50 1.78 7.67
N MET A 324 -13.65 2.82 6.85
CA MET A 324 -12.58 3.63 6.32
C MET A 324 -12.74 5.06 6.84
N TYR A 325 -11.63 5.71 7.16
CA TYR A 325 -11.58 7.16 7.29
C TYR A 325 -10.80 7.74 6.12
N ALA A 326 -11.29 8.86 5.58
CA ALA A 326 -10.69 9.58 4.47
C ALA A 326 -10.39 11.02 4.86
N LEU A 327 -9.29 11.54 4.31
CA LEU A 327 -8.82 12.91 4.46
C LEU A 327 -8.91 13.62 3.11
N PHE A 328 -9.59 14.74 3.09
CA PHE A 328 -9.67 15.60 1.93
C PHE A 328 -9.13 16.99 2.26
N HIS A 329 -8.19 17.50 1.47
CA HIS A 329 -7.73 18.88 1.58
C HIS A 329 -8.49 19.77 0.61
N ASN A 330 -9.33 20.64 1.13
CA ASN A 330 -10.08 21.59 0.34
C ASN A 330 -9.31 22.91 0.23
N GLY A 331 -8.38 22.97 -0.73
CA GLY A 331 -7.52 24.14 -0.93
C GLY A 331 -8.29 25.43 -1.25
N GLY A 332 -9.48 25.35 -1.85
CA GLY A 332 -10.32 26.51 -2.12
C GLY A 332 -10.92 27.17 -0.87
N TYR A 333 -11.01 26.42 0.23
CA TYR A 333 -11.51 26.88 1.53
C TYR A 333 -10.44 26.82 2.63
N ASP A 334 -9.18 26.57 2.27
CA ASP A 334 -8.04 26.38 3.18
C ASP A 334 -8.40 25.55 4.42
N ARG A 335 -8.85 24.31 4.21
CA ARG A 335 -9.25 23.41 5.30
C ARG A 335 -9.08 21.94 4.95
N TYR A 336 -8.96 21.11 5.98
CA TYR A 336 -9.09 19.67 5.90
C TYR A 336 -10.51 19.22 6.29
N GLU A 337 -11.06 18.29 5.53
CA GLU A 337 -12.34 17.62 5.78
C GLU A 337 -12.05 16.14 6.12
N TYR A 338 -12.68 15.63 7.19
CA TYR A 338 -12.50 14.25 7.64
C TYR A 338 -13.79 13.48 7.44
N TRP A 339 -13.69 12.36 6.74
CA TRP A 339 -14.84 11.56 6.34
C TRP A 339 -14.75 10.17 6.94
N LYS A 340 -15.89 9.64 7.41
CA LYS A 340 -16.04 8.24 7.75
C LYS A 340 -16.86 7.57 6.65
N LEU A 341 -16.36 6.47 6.11
CA LEU A 341 -17.14 5.58 5.27
C LEU A 341 -17.43 4.29 6.03
N THR A 342 -18.71 3.92 6.09
CA THR A 342 -19.15 2.67 6.72
C THR A 342 -19.69 1.73 5.65
N ARG A 343 -19.16 0.51 5.60
CA ARG A 343 -19.56 -0.50 4.63
C ARG A 343 -20.73 -1.33 5.16
N ASP A 344 -21.77 -1.46 4.34
CA ASP A 344 -22.85 -2.43 4.50
C ASP A 344 -23.07 -3.17 3.18
N GLY A 345 -22.76 -4.47 3.15
CA GLY A 345 -22.63 -5.23 1.92
C GLY A 345 -21.61 -4.58 0.98
N ASP A 346 -22.07 -4.09 -0.18
CA ASP A 346 -21.24 -3.40 -1.16
C ASP A 346 -21.34 -1.88 -1.13
N ASN A 347 -22.23 -1.34 -0.31
CA ASN A 347 -22.43 0.09 -0.20
C ASN A 347 -21.43 0.67 0.81
N TRP A 348 -20.79 1.79 0.46
CA TRP A 348 -19.90 2.55 1.34
C TRP A 348 -20.50 3.91 1.63
N LYS A 349 -21.24 4.02 2.73
CA LYS A 349 -21.90 5.27 3.10
C LYS A 349 -20.91 6.24 3.73
N ALA A 350 -20.73 7.40 3.11
CA ALA A 350 -19.88 8.48 3.57
C ALA A 350 -20.61 9.44 4.52
N THR A 351 -19.88 9.96 5.51
CA THR A 351 -20.37 10.99 6.43
C THR A 351 -19.19 11.84 6.88
N GLU A 352 -19.30 13.16 6.77
CA GLU A 352 -18.30 14.07 7.32
C GLU A 352 -18.34 14.01 8.86
N VAL A 353 -17.21 13.79 9.50
CA VAL A 353 -17.10 13.64 10.96
C VAL A 353 -16.39 14.81 11.63
N GLY A 354 -15.62 15.58 10.87
CA GLY A 354 -14.95 16.78 11.37
C GLY A 354 -14.37 17.60 10.23
N ALA A 355 -13.93 18.82 10.57
CA ALA A 355 -13.15 19.67 9.67
C ALA A 355 -12.20 20.55 10.48
N THR A 356 -11.05 20.90 9.90
CA THR A 356 -10.03 21.76 10.55
C THR A 356 -9.57 22.83 9.56
N ASN A 357 -9.57 24.10 9.96
CA ASN A 357 -9.02 25.20 9.16
C ASN A 357 -7.50 25.13 9.01
N GLY A 358 -6.99 25.60 7.88
CA GLY A 358 -5.57 25.75 7.56
C GLY A 358 -4.97 24.56 6.80
N SER A 359 -3.87 24.84 6.10
CA SER A 359 -3.11 23.89 5.28
C SER A 359 -2.10 23.03 6.04
N PHE A 360 -1.84 23.32 7.33
CA PHE A 360 -0.85 22.69 8.23
C PHE A 360 0.61 22.84 7.78
N ILE A 361 0.98 22.38 6.58
CA ILE A 361 2.29 22.51 5.94
C ILE A 361 2.13 23.12 4.54
N SER A 362 2.94 24.14 4.21
CA SER A 362 2.83 24.84 2.92
C SER A 362 3.73 24.31 1.79
N ASN A 363 4.70 23.46 2.11
CA ASN A 363 5.76 23.02 1.18
C ASN A 363 5.91 21.48 1.09
N SER A 364 4.86 20.73 1.42
CA SER A 364 4.82 19.27 1.33
C SER A 364 3.39 18.78 1.19
N PRO A 365 3.12 17.78 0.34
CA PRO A 365 1.85 17.05 0.40
C PRO A 365 1.75 16.23 1.68
N VAL A 366 0.54 15.74 1.97
CA VAL A 366 0.31 14.73 3.01
C VAL A 366 0.99 13.44 2.55
N GLN A 367 1.82 12.86 3.42
CA GLN A 367 2.52 11.60 3.17
C GLN A 367 2.04 10.43 4.04
N GLY A 368 1.01 10.65 4.84
CA GLY A 368 0.40 9.57 5.61
C GLY A 368 -0.81 10.02 6.41
N PHE A 369 -1.76 9.11 6.57
CA PHE A 369 -2.98 9.35 7.32
C PHE A 369 -3.35 8.11 8.13
N ALA A 370 -3.66 8.30 9.41
CA ALA A 370 -4.08 7.22 10.31
C ALA A 370 -5.16 7.69 11.27
N TYR A 371 -5.94 6.74 11.80
CA TYR A 371 -6.93 6.98 12.84
C TYR A 371 -6.79 5.94 13.96
N GLY A 372 -6.79 6.40 15.21
CA GLY A 372 -6.80 5.54 16.37
C GLY A 372 -7.16 6.31 17.64
N ASN A 373 -7.92 5.67 18.54
CA ASN A 373 -8.41 6.27 19.78
C ASN A 373 -9.08 7.65 19.60
N ASP A 374 -9.95 7.79 18.60
CA ASP A 374 -10.64 9.06 18.27
C ASP A 374 -9.74 10.23 17.87
N HIS A 375 -8.52 9.92 17.42
CA HIS A 375 -7.59 10.88 16.85
C HIS A 375 -7.26 10.53 15.40
N PHE A 376 -7.21 11.55 14.56
CA PHE A 376 -6.55 11.54 13.27
C PHE A 376 -5.08 11.92 13.43
N PHE A 377 -4.22 11.26 12.67
CA PHE A 377 -2.81 11.58 12.52
C PHE A 377 -2.52 11.88 11.05
N ILE A 378 -1.99 13.07 10.76
CA ILE A 378 -1.67 13.53 9.41
C ILE A 378 -0.17 13.79 9.33
N GLY A 379 0.53 13.05 8.47
CA GLY A 379 1.98 13.09 8.30
C GLY A 379 2.41 13.93 7.10
N PHE A 380 3.50 14.68 7.26
CA PHE A 380 4.16 15.47 6.21
C PHE A 380 5.67 15.43 6.43
N ASN A 381 6.44 14.76 5.57
CA ASN A 381 7.88 14.61 5.73
C ASN A 381 8.26 14.25 7.19
N ASP A 382 8.90 15.13 7.98
CA ASP A 382 9.26 14.87 9.38
C ASP A 382 8.27 15.43 10.43
N ASN A 383 7.05 15.79 10.02
CA ASN A 383 5.99 16.35 10.86
C ASN A 383 4.78 15.41 10.94
N ILE A 384 4.13 15.36 12.11
CA ILE A 384 2.84 14.69 12.30
C ILE A 384 1.91 15.62 13.08
N PHE A 385 0.68 15.79 12.63
CA PHE A 385 -0.37 16.54 13.31
C PHE A 385 -1.41 15.57 13.86
N GLN A 386 -1.74 15.72 15.15
CA GLN A 386 -2.80 15.00 15.82
C GLN A 386 -4.04 15.90 15.95
N VAL A 387 -5.15 15.41 15.45
CA VAL A 387 -6.43 16.12 15.41
C VAL A 387 -7.49 15.22 16.04
N ALA A 388 -8.35 15.77 16.90
CA ALA A 388 -9.49 15.02 17.43
C ALA A 388 -10.48 14.70 16.30
N LYS A 389 -11.28 13.64 16.46
CA LYS A 389 -12.26 13.21 15.44
C LYS A 389 -13.18 14.32 14.90
N ASN A 390 -13.54 15.29 15.74
CA ASN A 390 -14.37 16.43 15.35
C ASN A 390 -13.63 17.53 14.57
N GLY A 391 -12.32 17.38 14.33
CA GLY A 391 -11.47 18.34 13.65
C GLY A 391 -10.69 19.28 14.57
N ALA A 392 -10.83 19.18 15.90
CA ALA A 392 -10.08 20.06 16.81
C ALA A 392 -8.57 19.74 16.79
N ALA A 393 -7.74 20.74 16.51
CA ALA A 393 -6.29 20.62 16.58
C ALA A 393 -5.82 20.29 18.02
N GLN A 394 -4.92 19.32 18.19
CA GLN A 394 -4.43 18.90 19.50
C GLN A 394 -2.94 19.03 19.67
N LYS A 395 -2.16 18.27 18.89
CA LYS A 395 -0.69 18.23 19.02
C LYS A 395 -0.03 18.26 17.65
N HIS A 396 1.12 18.92 17.59
CA HIS A 396 2.02 18.90 16.45
C HIS A 396 3.34 18.27 16.89
N TYR A 397 3.84 17.32 16.11
CA TYR A 397 5.11 16.63 16.34
C TYR A 397 6.06 16.96 15.20
N ARG A 398 7.29 17.35 15.53
CA ARG A 398 8.36 17.60 14.56
C ARG A 398 9.61 16.85 15.00
N PHE A 399 10.00 15.83 14.22
CA PHE A 399 11.05 14.90 14.63
C PHE A 399 12.45 15.27 14.13
N ASN A 400 12.56 16.24 13.20
CA ASN A 400 13.84 16.67 12.61
C ASN A 400 14.68 15.50 12.06
N THR A 401 14.02 14.44 11.58
CA THR A 401 14.67 13.25 11.04
C THR A 401 15.44 13.56 9.76
N LYS A 402 15.06 14.64 9.05
CA LYS A 402 15.42 14.92 7.66
C LYS A 402 15.04 13.78 6.72
N ARG A 403 14.07 12.96 7.12
CA ARG A 403 13.58 11.80 6.37
C ARG A 403 12.10 11.99 6.14
N GLU A 404 11.67 11.54 4.98
CA GLU A 404 10.27 11.53 4.58
C GLU A 404 9.52 10.42 5.32
N ILE A 405 8.35 10.75 5.86
CA ILE A 405 7.35 9.77 6.30
C ILE A 405 6.68 9.21 5.05
N GLU A 406 6.48 7.89 4.99
CA GLU A 406 5.88 7.17 3.86
C GLU A 406 4.71 6.30 4.35
N GLY A 407 3.82 6.91 5.12
CA GLY A 407 2.69 6.23 5.74
C GLY A 407 2.71 6.17 7.25
N LEU A 408 1.51 6.09 7.79
CA LEU A 408 1.20 6.05 9.22
C LEU A 408 0.24 4.91 9.51
N SER A 409 0.29 4.37 10.73
CA SER A 409 -0.76 3.48 11.23
C SER A 409 -0.95 3.67 12.73
N ALA A 410 -2.19 3.68 13.20
CA ALA A 410 -2.51 3.84 14.61
C ALA A 410 -3.34 2.65 15.10
N THR A 411 -2.82 1.91 16.08
CA THR A 411 -3.53 0.78 16.68
C THR A 411 -3.08 0.58 18.13
N ASN A 412 -4.00 0.23 19.03
CA ASN A 412 -3.72 -0.06 20.44
C ASN A 412 -2.90 1.03 21.16
N SER A 413 -3.24 2.31 20.96
CA SER A 413 -2.52 3.48 21.50
C SER A 413 -1.04 3.58 21.07
N LYS A 414 -0.67 2.91 19.97
CA LYS A 414 0.64 3.03 19.33
C LYS A 414 0.49 3.65 17.95
N LEU A 415 1.33 4.63 17.66
CA LEU A 415 1.51 5.20 16.35
C LEU A 415 2.74 4.55 15.74
N TYR A 416 2.55 3.96 14.57
CA TYR A 416 3.58 3.42 13.74
C TYR A 416 3.86 4.39 12.60
N VAL A 417 5.14 4.61 12.32
CA VAL A 417 5.60 5.58 11.34
C VAL A 417 6.66 4.91 10.48
N GLN A 418 6.44 4.92 9.17
CA GLN A 418 7.41 4.45 8.19
C GLN A 418 8.21 5.61 7.65
N PHE A 419 9.54 5.46 7.58
CA PHE A 419 10.42 6.45 6.98
C PHE A 419 11.08 5.93 5.68
N ALA A 420 11.16 6.79 4.67
CA ALA A 420 11.87 6.58 3.41
C ALA A 420 13.40 6.68 3.55
N GLN A 421 14.12 6.51 2.43
CA GLN A 421 15.59 6.62 2.36
C GLN A 421 16.29 5.71 3.39
N ARG A 422 15.89 4.42 3.30
CA ARG A 422 16.06 3.26 4.20
C ARG A 422 14.75 2.91 4.90
N ALA A 423 13.91 2.11 4.24
CA ALA A 423 12.64 1.65 4.80
C ALA A 423 12.77 1.18 6.27
N GLU A 424 12.26 2.01 7.18
CA GLU A 424 12.34 1.82 8.63
C GLU A 424 10.95 1.99 9.22
N LEU A 425 10.47 0.97 9.92
CA LEU A 425 9.29 1.04 10.76
C LEU A 425 9.71 1.48 12.16
N THR A 426 9.09 2.55 12.66
CA THR A 426 9.19 2.98 14.05
C THR A 426 7.84 2.90 14.74
N GLU A 427 7.84 2.80 16.07
CA GLU A 427 6.63 2.84 16.89
C GLU A 427 6.80 3.71 18.13
N GLY A 428 5.71 4.33 18.57
CA GLY A 428 5.65 5.11 19.81
C GLY A 428 4.24 5.12 20.41
N LYS A 429 4.14 5.25 21.73
CA LYS A 429 2.86 5.40 22.43
C LYS A 429 2.40 6.86 22.33
N PHE A 430 1.12 7.09 22.02
CA PHE A 430 0.52 8.42 21.93
C PHE A 430 -0.60 8.65 22.95
#